data_AF-A0A1V3XL33-F1
#
_entry.id   AF-A0A1V3XL33-F1
#
_cell.length_a   1.000
_cell.length_b   1.000
_cell.length_c   1.000
_cell.angle_alpha   90.00
_cell.angle_beta   90.00
_cell.angle_gamma   90.00
#
_symmetry.space_group_name_H-M   'P 1'
#
loop_
_entity.id
_entity.type
_entity.pdbx_description
1 polymer ?
#
loop_
_entity_poly.entity_id
_entity_poly.type
_entity_poly.pdbx_seq_one_letter_code
_entity_poly.pdbx_strand_id
1 'polypeptide(L)'
;MEIFGRPLIGDGADGDPSHPNGYDGGWLYGNGGNGYDNSANAGVAGGSGGSAGLIGNGGFGGAGGAGAAGGTGGPAAGCTATAEPAGPAGRLSGL
;
A
#
# COMPACT_ATOMS: atom_id res chain seq x y z
N MET A 1 6.82 13.15 -19.59
CA MET A 1 5.71 14.10 -19.86
C MET A 1 4.84 14.12 -18.61
N GLU A 2 5.33 14.75 -17.54
CA GLU A 2 4.60 14.90 -16.28
C GLU A 2 3.66 16.11 -16.34
N ILE A 3 2.37 15.85 -16.15
CA ILE A 3 1.37 16.86 -15.82
C ILE A 3 1.14 16.67 -14.31
N PHE A 4 1.72 17.56 -13.49
CA PHE A 4 1.52 17.68 -12.02
C PHE A 4 2.15 16.61 -11.10
N GLY A 5 3.40 16.21 -11.32
CA GLY A 5 4.19 15.45 -10.32
C GLY A 5 3.82 13.98 -10.15
N ARG A 6 2.83 13.49 -10.89
CA ARG A 6 2.57 12.06 -11.12
C ARG A 6 2.57 11.81 -12.63
N PRO A 7 3.16 10.71 -13.11
CA PRO A 7 3.10 10.35 -14.52
C PRO A 7 1.65 10.28 -15.01
N LEU A 8 1.38 10.59 -16.28
CA LEU A 8 0.06 10.31 -16.87
C LEU A 8 -0.23 8.80 -16.88
N ILE A 9 0.84 8.01 -17.06
CA ILE A 9 0.86 6.54 -17.09
C ILE A 9 2.04 6.08 -16.24
N GLY A 10 1.81 5.16 -15.30
CA GLY A 10 2.88 4.51 -14.54
C GLY A 10 2.36 3.93 -13.23
N ASP A 11 2.94 2.84 -12.74
CA ASP A 11 2.57 2.29 -11.44
C ASP A 11 3.24 3.08 -10.30
N GLY A 12 2.60 3.07 -9.14
CA GLY A 12 3.12 3.62 -7.92
C GLY A 12 4.21 2.72 -7.36
N ALA A 13 5.28 3.33 -6.83
CA ALA A 13 6.35 2.58 -6.18
C ALA A 13 5.89 2.01 -4.82
N ASP A 14 6.37 0.83 -4.47
CA ASP A 14 6.15 0.27 -3.13
C ASP A 14 6.83 1.14 -2.05
N GLY A 15 6.27 1.13 -0.85
CA GLY A 15 6.86 1.77 0.31
C GLY A 15 8.17 1.10 0.73
N ASP A 16 9.04 1.86 1.38
CA ASP A 16 10.36 1.44 1.85
C ASP A 16 10.51 1.66 3.38
N PRO A 17 11.58 1.15 4.03
CA PRO A 17 11.76 1.32 5.48
C PRO A 17 11.74 2.77 5.97
N SER A 18 12.13 3.72 5.11
CA SER A 18 12.15 5.16 5.39
C SER A 18 10.81 5.83 5.07
N HIS A 19 10.09 5.31 4.06
CA HIS A 19 8.76 5.77 3.66
C HIS A 19 7.82 4.57 3.54
N PRO A 20 7.23 4.11 4.65
CA PRO A 20 6.52 2.85 4.66
C PRO A 20 5.26 2.85 3.79
N ASN A 21 4.69 4.00 3.45
CA ASN A 21 3.50 4.03 2.60
C ASN A 21 3.87 3.85 1.12
N GLY A 22 3.10 3.03 0.40
CA GLY A 22 3.17 2.91 -1.04
C GLY A 22 2.78 4.21 -1.74
N TYR A 23 3.46 4.51 -2.83
CA TYR A 23 3.23 5.70 -3.63
C TYR A 23 2.04 5.51 -4.57
N ASP A 24 1.41 6.62 -4.94
CA ASP A 24 0.30 6.59 -5.89
C ASP A 24 0.78 6.30 -7.32
N GLY A 25 -0.04 5.60 -8.11
CA GLY A 25 0.17 5.38 -9.54
C GLY A 25 -0.02 6.64 -10.39
N GLY A 26 0.01 6.50 -11.71
CA GLY A 26 -0.20 7.59 -12.65
C GLY A 26 -1.63 8.12 -12.59
N TRP A 27 -1.91 9.26 -13.22
CA TRP A 27 -3.25 9.87 -13.16
C TRP A 27 -4.30 9.10 -13.98
N LEU A 28 -3.93 8.59 -15.16
CA LEU A 28 -4.87 7.96 -16.09
C LEU A 28 -4.75 6.43 -16.07
N TYR A 29 -3.52 5.93 -16.10
CA TYR A 29 -3.22 4.51 -16.01
C TYR A 29 -2.12 4.26 -14.99
N GLY A 30 -2.34 3.31 -14.09
CA GLY A 30 -1.35 2.93 -13.09
C GLY A 30 -1.96 2.34 -11.84
N ASN A 31 -1.35 1.28 -11.34
CA ASN A 31 -1.67 0.70 -10.04
C ASN A 31 -1.02 1.55 -8.94
N GLY A 32 -1.58 1.54 -7.74
CA GLY A 32 -0.92 2.06 -6.55
C GLY A 32 0.16 1.09 -6.05
N GLY A 33 1.23 1.62 -5.48
CA GLY A 33 2.29 0.81 -4.88
C GLY A 33 1.87 0.21 -3.54
N ASN A 34 2.45 -0.91 -3.15
CA ASN A 34 2.13 -1.58 -1.89
C ASN A 34 2.78 -0.87 -0.70
N GLY A 35 2.14 -0.92 0.45
CA GLY A 35 2.73 -0.50 1.71
C GLY A 35 3.83 -1.45 2.17
N TYR A 36 4.84 -0.89 2.83
CA TYR A 36 5.99 -1.60 3.37
C TYR A 36 5.60 -2.55 4.51
N ASP A 37 6.22 -3.72 4.50
CA ASP A 37 6.06 -4.75 5.53
C ASP A 37 6.99 -4.46 6.73
N ASN A 38 6.38 -4.08 7.85
CA ASN A 38 7.05 -3.81 9.12
C ASN A 38 7.00 -5.01 10.09
N SER A 39 6.70 -6.23 9.61
CA SER A 39 6.57 -7.44 10.45
C SER A 39 7.82 -7.73 11.30
N ALA A 40 9.01 -7.35 10.82
CA ALA A 40 10.27 -7.47 11.54
C ALA A 40 10.46 -6.45 12.69
N ASN A 41 9.67 -5.36 12.73
CA ASN A 41 9.81 -4.28 13.70
C ASN A 41 8.61 -4.26 14.67
N ALA A 42 8.77 -4.87 15.84
CA ALA A 42 7.72 -4.91 16.87
C ALA A 42 7.19 -3.51 17.23
N GLY A 43 5.87 -3.40 17.38
CA GLY A 43 5.19 -2.14 17.71
C GLY A 43 5.09 -1.12 16.56
N VAL A 44 5.62 -1.41 15.37
CA VAL A 44 5.54 -0.52 14.20
C VAL A 44 4.40 -0.97 13.28
N ALA A 45 3.51 -0.04 12.94
CA ALA A 45 2.42 -0.31 12.03
C ALA A 45 2.91 -0.58 10.60
N GLY A 46 2.19 -1.41 9.86
CA GLY A 46 2.45 -1.64 8.43
C GLY A 46 2.15 -0.40 7.60
N GLY A 47 2.85 -0.27 6.48
CA GLY A 47 2.64 0.84 5.55
C GLY A 47 1.29 0.78 4.83
N SER A 48 0.67 1.93 4.56
CA SER A 48 -0.54 1.95 3.73
C SER A 48 -0.21 1.76 2.25
N GLY A 49 -1.09 1.12 1.49
CA GLY A 49 -0.99 1.03 0.04
C GLY A 49 -1.35 2.35 -0.66
N GLY A 50 -0.72 2.60 -1.79
CA GLY A 50 -0.92 3.78 -2.63
C GLY A 50 -2.17 3.71 -3.49
N SER A 51 -2.62 4.87 -3.96
CA SER A 51 -3.82 4.99 -4.79
C SER A 51 -3.53 4.67 -6.26
N ALA A 52 -4.49 4.05 -6.94
CA ALA A 52 -4.43 3.88 -8.39
C ALA A 52 -4.69 5.20 -9.16
N GLY A 53 -4.35 5.20 -10.45
CA GLY A 53 -4.88 6.13 -11.45
C GLY A 53 -6.30 5.80 -11.86
N LEU A 54 -6.90 6.56 -12.79
CA LEU A 54 -8.28 6.36 -13.28
C LEU A 54 -8.57 4.93 -13.77
N ILE A 55 -7.56 4.27 -14.34
CA ILE A 55 -7.56 2.84 -14.62
C ILE A 55 -6.38 2.20 -13.89
N GLY A 56 -6.67 1.35 -12.91
CA GLY A 56 -5.67 0.63 -12.13
C GLY A 56 -6.20 0.13 -10.79
N ASN A 57 -5.44 -0.75 -10.16
CA ASN A 57 -5.75 -1.32 -8.85
C ASN A 57 -4.99 -0.54 -7.76
N GLY A 58 -5.64 -0.32 -6.62
CA GLY A 58 -4.97 0.26 -5.46
C GLY A 58 -3.95 -0.72 -4.88
N GLY A 59 -2.90 -0.20 -4.27
CA GLY A 59 -1.84 -1.02 -3.68
C GLY A 59 -2.29 -1.73 -2.41
N PHE A 60 -1.68 -2.86 -2.08
CA PHE A 60 -1.95 -3.56 -0.83
C PHE A 60 -1.35 -2.83 0.38
N GLY A 61 -1.94 -3.00 1.56
CA GLY A 61 -1.34 -2.51 2.80
C GLY A 61 -0.28 -3.50 3.30
N GLY A 62 0.83 -2.99 3.82
CA GLY A 62 1.91 -3.81 4.36
C GLY A 62 1.57 -4.39 5.74
N ALA A 63 2.24 -5.49 6.13
CA ALA A 63 2.02 -6.09 7.44
C ALA A 63 2.62 -5.24 8.58
N GLY A 64 1.95 -5.23 9.72
CA GLY A 64 2.45 -4.59 10.94
C GLY A 64 3.36 -5.54 11.72
N GLY A 65 4.29 -4.96 12.48
CA GLY A 65 5.11 -5.70 13.44
C GLY A 65 4.28 -6.31 14.56
N ALA A 66 4.90 -7.22 15.32
CA ALA A 66 4.25 -7.84 16.48
C ALA A 66 3.63 -6.77 17.41
N GLY A 67 2.33 -6.92 17.69
CA GLY A 67 1.56 -5.97 18.51
C GLY A 67 1.11 -4.68 17.81
N ALA A 68 1.36 -4.51 16.51
CA ALA A 68 0.94 -3.35 15.74
C ALA A 68 0.11 -3.74 14.50
N ALA A 69 -0.82 -2.88 14.10
CA ALA A 69 -1.74 -3.15 12.99
C ALA A 69 -1.01 -3.16 11.63
N GLY A 70 -1.52 -3.97 10.69
CA GLY A 70 -1.18 -3.82 9.28
C GLY A 70 -1.64 -2.48 8.72
N GLY A 71 -1.05 -2.08 7.60
CA GLY A 71 -1.46 -0.91 6.86
C GLY A 71 -2.71 -1.18 6.03
N THR A 72 -3.42 -0.11 5.69
CA THR A 72 -4.64 -0.18 4.87
C THR A 72 -4.28 -0.29 3.39
N GLY A 73 -5.01 -1.10 2.61
CA GLY A 73 -4.92 -1.05 1.15
C GLY A 73 -5.33 0.31 0.58
N GLY A 74 -4.72 0.69 -0.53
CA GLY A 74 -5.00 1.93 -1.26
C GLY A 74 -6.27 1.83 -2.12
N PRO A 75 -6.92 2.97 -2.41
CA PRO A 75 -8.09 2.99 -3.28
C PRO A 75 -7.76 2.62 -4.74
N ALA A 76 -8.55 1.70 -5.30
CA ALA A 76 -8.57 1.38 -6.74
C ALA A 76 -9.47 2.34 -7.52
N ALA A 77 -9.28 2.46 -8.83
CA ALA A 77 -10.22 3.18 -9.69
C ALA A 77 -11.06 2.21 -10.52
N GLY A 78 -12.39 2.41 -10.45
CA GLY A 78 -13.37 1.56 -11.14
C GLY A 78 -13.49 0.16 -10.53
N CYS A 79 -14.40 -0.01 -9.57
CA CYS A 79 -14.98 -1.28 -9.05
C CYS A 79 -14.13 -2.55 -8.80
N THR A 80 -12.81 -2.59 -9.01
CA THR A 80 -11.97 -3.78 -8.81
C THR A 80 -11.21 -3.78 -7.49
N ALA A 81 -11.66 -3.04 -6.48
CA ALA A 81 -10.96 -2.91 -5.20
C ALA A 81 -10.78 -4.26 -4.48
N THR A 82 -9.62 -4.90 -4.68
CA THR A 82 -9.06 -5.86 -3.75
C THR A 82 -8.17 -5.09 -2.77
N ALA A 83 -8.77 -4.23 -1.95
CA ALA A 83 -8.07 -3.76 -0.77
C ALA A 83 -7.97 -4.98 0.15
N GLU A 84 -6.78 -5.59 0.25
CA GLU A 84 -6.55 -6.58 1.30
C GLU A 84 -6.75 -5.87 2.64
N PRO A 85 -7.63 -6.38 3.52
CA PRO A 85 -7.82 -5.81 4.83
C PRO A 85 -6.48 -5.88 5.56
N ALA A 86 -6.10 -4.76 6.19
CA ALA A 86 -4.95 -4.67 7.08
C ALA A 86 -4.83 -5.95 7.91
N GLY A 87 -3.82 -6.77 7.63
CA GLY A 87 -3.63 -8.04 8.33
C GLY A 87 -3.61 -7.80 9.84
N PRO A 88 -4.22 -8.70 10.65
CA PRO A 88 -4.35 -8.47 12.08
C PRO A 88 -2.97 -8.28 12.73
N ALA A 89 -2.90 -7.32 13.65
CA ALA A 89 -1.76 -7.11 14.54
C ALA A 89 -1.47 -8.40 15.31
N GLY A 90 -0.48 -9.17 14.86
CA GLY A 90 -0.08 -10.42 15.50
C GLY A 90 -1.16 -11.51 15.48
N ARG A 91 -1.04 -12.46 14.54
CA ARG A 91 -1.54 -13.80 14.84
C ARG A 91 -0.62 -14.39 15.92
N LEU A 92 -1.03 -14.30 17.18
CA LEU A 92 -0.59 -15.22 18.22
C LEU A 92 -0.98 -16.64 17.78
N SER A 93 -0.15 -17.27 16.96
CA SER A 93 -0.20 -18.71 16.75
C SER A 93 0.84 -19.31 17.69
N GLY A 94 0.34 -19.96 18.73
CA GLY A 94 1.11 -20.39 19.89
C GLY A 94 2.35 -21.22 19.56
N LEU A 95 3.37 -21.00 20.37
CA LEU A 95 4.06 -21.97 21.24
C LEU A 95 4.80 -21.17 22.32
#